data_AF-A0A976FFD6-F1
#
_entry.id   AF-A0A976FFD6-F1
#
_cell.length_a   1.000
_cell.length_b   1.000
_cell.length_c   1.000
_cell.angle_alpha   90.00
_cell.angle_beta   90.00
_cell.angle_gamma   90.00
#
_symmetry.space_group_name_H-M   'P 1'
#
loop_
_entity.id
_entity.type
_entity.pdbx_description
1 polymer ?
#
loop_
_entity_poly.entity_id
_entity_poly.type
_entity_poly.pdbx_seq_one_letter_code
_entity_poly.pdbx_strand_id
1 'polypeptide(L)'
;MKAQSGTAVTCSRDEASKKMGEKMLQGWTMLGTSCPVNNCCTPLMRNKQGKMFCARCNQFVITEEESIKQALQNAADKAAAKKEDISEACNENERRRLIEQQFRLEAHARQVQEMPGEDQIKIQQAHGAVKRKIGTTINYDSDAEMTTIRYLTLTTLYQKMGSLTNSLSSNDHSERLVSVARAVREIAEAVRILKES
;
A
#
# COMPACT_ATOMS: atom_id res chain seq x y z
N MET A 1 36.92 11.31 8.77
CA MET A 1 36.15 12.44 9.35
C MET A 1 36.35 13.71 8.53
N LYS A 2 35.63 13.87 7.41
CA LYS A 2 35.69 15.13 6.63
C LYS A 2 34.59 16.08 7.09
N ALA A 3 34.98 17.21 7.67
CA ALA A 3 34.08 18.32 7.99
C ALA A 3 33.90 19.20 6.73
N GLN A 4 32.69 19.23 6.18
CA GLN A 4 32.34 20.19 5.14
C GLN A 4 32.15 21.57 5.78
N SER A 5 33.04 22.49 5.44
CA SER A 5 33.07 23.89 5.89
C SER A 5 32.06 24.73 5.09
N GLY A 6 30.84 24.84 5.60
CA GLY A 6 29.91 25.93 5.29
C GLY A 6 30.00 26.98 6.39
N THR A 7 30.00 28.26 6.03
CA THR A 7 30.12 29.42 6.94
C THR A 7 29.19 29.29 8.15
N ALA A 8 29.75 28.90 9.30
CA ALA A 8 28.98 28.64 10.51
C ALA A 8 28.66 29.95 11.22
N VAL A 9 27.38 30.32 11.24
CA VAL A 9 26.87 31.37 12.14
C VAL A 9 27.09 30.88 13.58
N THR A 10 28.07 31.43 14.26
CA THR A 10 28.34 31.10 15.66
C THR A 10 27.47 31.98 16.56
N CYS A 11 26.56 31.39 17.33
CA CYS A 11 25.80 32.14 18.34
C CYS A 11 26.67 32.48 19.56
N SER A 12 26.22 33.45 20.37
CA SER A 12 26.89 33.79 21.65
C SER A 12 26.91 32.57 22.58
N ARG A 13 27.84 32.55 23.55
CA ARG A 13 27.92 31.50 24.57
C ARG A 13 26.62 31.42 25.39
N ASP A 14 26.01 32.56 25.70
CA ASP A 14 24.78 32.62 26.48
C ASP A 14 23.58 32.06 25.69
N GLU A 15 23.52 32.36 24.39
CA GLU A 15 22.52 31.80 23.49
C GLU A 15 22.68 30.28 23.32
N ALA A 16 23.93 29.81 23.25
CA ALA A 16 24.22 28.38 23.23
C ALA A 16 23.72 27.71 24.52
N SER A 17 23.98 28.30 25.69
CA SER A 17 23.50 27.80 26.99
C SER A 17 21.97 27.76 27.06
N LYS A 18 21.29 28.81 26.57
CA LYS A 18 19.82 28.86 26.49
C LYS A 18 19.28 27.73 25.61
N LYS A 19 19.81 27.57 24.40
CA LYS A 19 19.41 26.49 23.47
C LYS A 19 19.70 25.10 24.03
N MET A 20 20.82 24.92 24.74
CA MET A 20 21.11 23.66 25.43
C MET A 20 20.04 23.35 26.49
N GLY A 21 19.67 24.33 27.30
CA GLY A 21 18.58 24.19 28.27
C GLY A 21 17.25 23.82 27.62
N GLU A 22 16.86 24.52 26.55
CA GLU A 22 15.64 24.22 25.79
C GLU A 22 15.63 22.78 25.24
N LYS A 23 16.79 22.29 24.77
CA LYS A 23 16.92 20.92 24.25
C LYS A 23 16.89 19.88 25.37
N MET A 24 17.47 20.16 26.54
CA MET A 24 17.33 19.26 27.70
C MET A 24 15.87 19.13 28.14
N LEU A 25 15.11 20.24 28.14
CA LEU A 25 13.67 20.21 28.44
C LEU A 25 12.88 19.39 27.40
N GLN A 26 13.33 19.36 26.14
CA GLN A 26 12.78 18.49 25.09
C GLN A 26 13.18 17.01 25.26
N GLY A 27 13.92 16.66 26.33
CA GLY A 27 14.40 15.31 26.60
C GLY A 27 15.61 14.90 25.77
N TRP A 28 16.46 15.86 25.39
CA TRP A 28 17.75 15.58 24.73
C TRP A 28 18.84 15.34 25.76
N THR A 29 19.79 14.47 25.44
CA THR A 29 20.89 14.09 26.32
C THR A 29 22.18 14.79 25.87
N MET A 30 22.90 15.42 26.80
CA MET A 30 24.22 15.96 26.53
C MET A 30 25.25 14.83 26.49
N LEU A 31 26.09 14.80 25.46
CA LEU A 31 27.16 13.84 25.26
C LEU A 31 28.50 14.40 25.77
N GLY A 32 29.39 13.53 26.22
CA GLY A 32 30.78 13.88 26.60
C GLY A 32 31.70 14.16 25.41
N THR A 33 31.17 14.22 24.19
CA THR A 33 31.90 14.51 22.95
C THR A 33 31.71 15.97 22.56
N SER A 34 32.80 16.68 22.30
CA SER A 34 32.78 18.06 21.81
C SER A 34 32.56 18.14 20.30
N CYS A 35 32.07 19.30 19.83
CA CYS A 35 31.92 19.58 18.41
C CYS A 35 33.29 19.56 17.67
N PRO A 36 33.40 18.98 16.46
CA PRO A 36 34.65 18.93 15.69
C PRO A 36 34.98 20.24 14.95
N VAL A 37 34.14 21.28 15.07
CA VAL A 37 34.33 22.55 14.39
C VAL A 37 35.44 23.35 15.09
N ASN A 38 36.40 23.85 14.31
CA ASN A 38 37.46 24.74 14.80
C ASN A 38 36.83 25.93 15.53
N ASN A 39 37.29 26.22 16.76
CA ASN A 39 36.77 27.26 17.66
C ASN A 39 35.41 26.96 18.34
N CYS A 40 34.91 25.72 18.29
CA CYS A 40 33.70 25.29 18.99
C CYS A 40 33.96 24.13 19.96
N CYS A 41 34.04 24.43 21.26
CA CYS A 41 34.20 23.41 22.32
C CYS A 41 32.86 23.04 22.99
N THR A 42 31.72 23.26 22.33
CA THR A 42 30.40 22.98 22.90
C THR A 42 30.12 21.47 22.86
N PRO A 43 29.59 20.87 23.94
CA PRO A 43 29.22 19.46 23.96
C PRO A 43 28.08 19.18 22.97
N LEU A 44 28.13 18.02 22.32
CA LEU A 44 27.05 17.58 21.43
C LEU A 44 25.83 17.13 22.23
N MET A 45 24.64 17.33 21.68
CA MET A 45 23.38 16.86 22.25
C MET A 45 22.78 15.80 21.34
N ARG A 46 22.26 14.73 21.94
CA ARG A 46 21.59 13.62 21.27
C ARG A 46 20.09 13.68 21.51
N ASN A 47 19.29 13.58 20.44
CA ASN A 47 17.85 13.43 20.56
C ASN A 47 17.44 11.97 20.76
N LYS A 48 16.16 11.71 21.04
CA LYS A 48 15.60 10.35 21.17
C LYS A 48 15.75 9.48 19.90
N GLN A 49 15.94 10.11 18.74
CA GLN A 49 16.17 9.44 17.45
C GLN A 49 17.66 9.14 17.19
N GLY A 50 18.56 9.44 18.15
CA GLY A 50 20.00 9.22 18.02
C GLY A 50 20.77 10.33 17.28
N LYS A 51 20.11 11.34 16.72
CA LYS A 51 20.76 12.44 15.98
C LYS A 51 21.57 13.33 16.91
N MET A 52 22.81 13.63 16.52
CA MET A 52 23.71 14.51 17.27
C MET A 52 23.65 15.95 16.75
N PHE A 53 23.63 16.92 17.66
CA PHE A 53 23.42 18.34 17.37
C PHE A 53 24.33 19.22 18.22
N CYS A 54 24.90 20.26 17.61
CA CYS A 54 25.68 21.28 18.31
C CYS A 54 24.83 22.54 18.50
N ALA A 55 24.56 22.91 19.76
CA ALA A 55 23.76 24.09 20.10
C ALA A 55 24.41 25.43 19.69
N ARG A 56 25.75 25.48 19.61
CA ARG A 56 26.51 26.70 19.27
C ARG A 56 26.62 26.93 17.76
N CYS A 57 26.88 25.87 17.00
CA CYS A 57 26.93 25.94 15.53
C CYS A 57 25.52 25.86 14.92
N ASN A 58 24.52 25.46 15.70
CA ASN A 58 23.17 25.18 15.25
C ASN A 58 23.14 24.17 14.08
N GLN A 59 24.08 23.21 14.10
CA GLN A 59 24.27 22.21 13.05
C GLN A 59 24.15 20.79 13.62
N PHE A 60 23.62 19.88 12.80
CA PHE A 60 23.66 18.45 13.08
C PHE A 60 25.04 17.90 12.73
N VAL A 61 25.61 17.15 13.67
CA VAL A 61 26.86 16.41 13.43
C VAL A 61 26.43 14.99 13.11
N ILE A 62 26.73 14.56 11.89
CA ILE A 62 26.38 13.23 11.41
C ILE A 62 27.68 12.46 11.27
N THR A 63 27.75 11.28 11.88
CA THR A 63 28.90 10.38 11.67
C THR A 63 28.82 9.77 10.27
N GLU A 64 29.96 9.32 9.74
CA GLU A 64 30.03 8.78 8.37
C GLU A 64 29.02 7.63 8.17
N GLU A 65 28.79 6.81 9.20
CA GLU A 65 27.83 5.70 9.18
C GLU A 65 26.34 6.14 9.18
N GLU A 66 26.02 7.21 9.90
CA GLU A 66 24.64 7.74 9.96
C GLU A 66 24.25 8.46 8.68
N SER A 67 25.22 9.06 7.97
CA SER A 67 24.97 9.73 6.70
C SER A 67 24.59 8.74 5.59
N ILE A 68 25.19 7.56 5.58
CA ILE A 68 24.86 6.47 4.64
C ILE A 68 23.44 5.95 4.91
N LYS A 69 23.09 5.70 6.18
CA LYS A 69 21.75 5.21 6.55
C LYS A 69 20.65 6.21 6.19
N GLN A 70 20.88 7.51 6.43
CA GLN A 70 19.91 8.54 6.05
C GLN A 70 19.80 8.73 4.53
N ALA A 71 20.90 8.61 3.79
CA ALA A 71 20.86 8.67 2.33
C ALA A 71 20.08 7.49 1.72
N LEU A 72 20.28 6.28 2.25
CA LEU A 72 19.54 5.09 1.85
C LEU A 72 18.04 5.20 2.16
N GLN A 73 17.69 5.68 3.37
CA GLN A 73 16.29 5.88 3.76
C GLN A 73 15.61 6.95 2.90
N ASN A 74 16.25 8.10 2.70
CA ASN A 74 15.71 9.18 1.87
C ASN A 74 15.56 8.77 0.39
N ALA A 75 16.42 7.89 -0.11
CA ALA A 75 16.29 7.32 -1.46
C ALA A 75 15.13 6.32 -1.55
N ALA A 76 14.93 5.48 -0.52
CA ALA A 76 13.81 4.55 -0.43
C ALA A 76 12.46 5.28 -0.33
N ASP A 77 12.38 6.32 0.49
CA ASP A 77 11.16 7.12 0.68
C ASP A 77 10.79 7.88 -0.61
N LYS A 78 11.78 8.43 -1.34
CA LYS A 78 11.57 9.06 -2.66
C LYS A 78 11.17 8.05 -3.74
N ALA A 79 11.67 6.83 -3.68
CA ALA A 79 11.29 5.76 -4.61
C ALA A 79 9.87 5.21 -4.31
N ALA A 80 9.42 5.26 -3.05
CA ALA A 80 8.07 4.89 -2.65
C ALA A 80 7.04 5.93 -3.13
N ALA A 81 7.30 7.23 -2.90
CA ALA A 81 6.42 8.31 -3.37
C ALA A 81 6.24 8.28 -4.90
N LYS A 82 7.31 8.00 -5.66
CA LYS A 82 7.22 7.91 -7.13
C LYS A 82 6.44 6.69 -7.63
N LYS A 83 6.32 5.62 -6.82
CA LYS A 83 5.55 4.42 -7.19
C LYS A 83 4.04 4.61 -7.00
N GLU A 84 3.64 5.35 -5.97
CA GLU A 84 2.22 5.69 -5.73
C GLU A 84 1.67 6.58 -6.85
N ASP A 85 2.37 7.66 -7.20
CA ASP A 85 1.99 8.58 -8.29
C ASP A 85 1.84 7.88 -9.66
N ILE A 86 2.72 6.90 -9.95
CA ILE A 86 2.65 6.14 -11.21
C ILE A 86 1.45 5.17 -11.21
N SER A 87 1.09 4.59 -10.06
CA SER A 87 -0.03 3.66 -9.95
C SER A 87 -1.38 4.36 -10.11
N GLU A 88 -1.53 5.57 -9.56
CA GLU A 88 -2.76 6.36 -9.70
C GLU A 88 -2.97 6.85 -11.13
N ALA A 89 -1.90 7.30 -11.81
CA ALA A 89 -1.96 7.68 -13.22
C ALA A 89 -2.32 6.51 -14.14
N CYS A 90 -1.87 5.28 -13.83
CA CYS A 90 -2.22 4.08 -14.61
C CYS A 90 -3.69 3.71 -14.44
N ASN A 91 -4.23 3.84 -13.22
CA ASN A 91 -5.63 3.53 -12.91
C ASN A 91 -6.60 4.54 -13.56
N GLU A 92 -6.23 5.82 -13.60
CA GLU A 92 -7.02 6.89 -14.24
C GLU A 92 -7.10 6.70 -15.77
N ASN A 93 -6.00 6.32 -16.41
CA ASN A 93 -5.97 6.04 -17.85
C ASN A 93 -6.84 4.82 -18.23
N GLU A 94 -6.86 3.78 -17.38
CA GLU A 94 -7.70 2.61 -17.62
C GLU A 94 -9.19 2.94 -17.51
N ARG A 95 -9.59 3.74 -16.51
CA ARG A 95 -10.99 4.22 -16.40
C ARG A 95 -11.44 4.99 -17.64
N ARG A 96 -10.57 5.85 -18.20
CA ARG A 96 -10.88 6.61 -19.43
C ARG A 96 -11.12 5.71 -20.64
N ARG A 97 -10.33 4.64 -20.79
CA ARG A 97 -10.51 3.66 -21.88
C ARG A 97 -11.84 2.92 -21.79
N LEU A 98 -12.23 2.51 -20.58
CA LEU A 98 -13.48 1.80 -20.36
C LEU A 98 -14.70 2.67 -20.68
N ILE A 99 -14.68 3.94 -20.26
CA ILE A 99 -15.74 4.91 -20.56
C ILE A 99 -15.88 5.11 -22.08
N GLU A 100 -14.77 5.31 -22.79
CA GLU A 100 -14.78 5.46 -24.25
C GLU A 100 -15.29 4.21 -24.97
N GLN A 101 -14.91 3.02 -24.51
CA GLN A 101 -15.40 1.77 -25.08
C GLN A 101 -16.91 1.59 -24.89
N GLN A 102 -17.43 1.94 -23.71
CA GLN A 102 -18.86 1.89 -23.39
C GLN A 102 -19.66 2.78 -24.35
N PHE A 103 -19.24 4.02 -24.57
CA PHE A 103 -19.91 4.95 -25.49
C PHE A 103 -19.94 4.44 -26.93
N ARG A 104 -18.85 3.81 -27.40
CA ARG A 104 -18.82 3.20 -28.75
C ARG A 104 -19.79 2.04 -28.88
N LEU A 105 -19.89 1.18 -27.87
CA LEU A 105 -20.84 0.06 -27.88
C LEU A 105 -22.29 0.53 -27.84
N GLU A 106 -22.59 1.56 -27.05
CA GLU A 106 -23.92 2.17 -26.99
C GLU A 106 -24.29 2.85 -28.31
N ALA A 107 -23.34 3.51 -28.98
CA ALA A 107 -23.56 4.09 -30.30
C ALA A 107 -23.88 3.02 -31.35
N HIS A 108 -23.12 1.91 -31.37
CA HIS A 108 -23.42 0.77 -32.24
C HIS A 108 -24.77 0.11 -31.91
N ALA A 109 -25.13 -0.01 -30.63
CA ALA A 109 -26.41 -0.58 -30.21
C ALA A 109 -27.61 0.29 -30.64
N ARG A 110 -27.49 1.62 -30.58
CA ARG A 110 -28.51 2.55 -31.10
C ARG A 110 -28.67 2.42 -32.61
N GLN A 111 -27.56 2.28 -33.33
CA GLN A 111 -27.58 2.13 -34.79
C GLN A 111 -28.23 0.80 -35.24
N VAL A 112 -28.13 -0.27 -34.44
CA VAL A 112 -28.82 -1.54 -34.70
C VAL A 112 -30.33 -1.45 -34.41
N GLN A 113 -30.78 -0.59 -33.49
CA GLN A 113 -32.20 -0.37 -33.20
C GLN A 113 -32.92 0.49 -34.26
N GLU A 114 -32.20 1.28 -35.07
CA GLU A 114 -32.77 2.19 -36.07
C GLU A 114 -32.88 1.60 -37.50
N MET A 115 -32.59 0.31 -37.70
CA MET A 115 -32.86 -0.39 -38.95
C MET A 115 -34.32 -0.91 -38.97
N PRO A 116 -35.21 -0.46 -39.88
CA PRO A 116 -36.53 -1.06 -40.02
C PRO A 116 -36.44 -2.34 -40.85
N GLY A 117 -36.85 -3.47 -40.28
CA GLY A 117 -36.96 -4.75 -40.99
C GLY A 117 -37.88 -5.70 -40.22
N GLU A 118 -39.08 -5.89 -40.75
CA GLU A 118 -40.18 -6.72 -40.22
C GLU A 118 -39.79 -8.21 -40.19
N ASP A 119 -40.17 -8.95 -39.14
CA ASP A 119 -41.14 -10.05 -39.27
C ASP A 119 -41.52 -10.68 -37.93
N GLN A 120 -42.82 -10.90 -37.78
CA GLN A 120 -43.46 -11.45 -36.59
C GLN A 120 -43.24 -12.97 -36.50
N ILE A 121 -42.77 -13.46 -35.34
CA ILE A 121 -43.04 -14.83 -34.92
C ILE A 121 -43.70 -14.80 -33.54
N LYS A 122 -45.02 -15.03 -33.55
CA LYS A 122 -45.85 -15.35 -32.37
C LYS A 122 -45.40 -16.68 -31.78
N ILE A 123 -45.12 -16.71 -30.48
CA ILE A 123 -45.27 -17.93 -29.68
C ILE A 123 -46.03 -17.58 -28.39
N GLN A 124 -47.23 -18.17 -28.29
CA GLN A 124 -48.12 -18.09 -27.15
C GLN A 124 -47.47 -18.59 -25.85
N GLN A 125 -47.75 -17.86 -24.77
CA GLN A 125 -47.64 -18.34 -23.40
C GLN A 125 -48.61 -19.52 -23.18
N ALA A 126 -48.10 -20.62 -22.63
CA ALA A 126 -48.91 -21.67 -22.03
C ALA A 126 -48.52 -21.83 -20.56
N HIS A 127 -49.49 -21.60 -19.70
CA HIS A 127 -49.47 -21.97 -18.29
C HIS A 127 -49.50 -23.49 -18.17
N GLY A 128 -48.66 -24.05 -17.29
CA GLY A 128 -48.69 -25.48 -16.97
C GLY A 128 -47.88 -25.78 -15.71
N ALA A 129 -48.57 -25.90 -14.59
CA ALA A 129 -48.02 -26.50 -13.37
C ALA A 129 -47.73 -27.98 -13.62
N VAL A 130 -46.49 -28.42 -13.37
CA VAL A 130 -46.12 -29.84 -13.38
C VAL A 130 -45.35 -30.18 -12.10
N LYS A 131 -45.94 -31.04 -11.28
CA LYS A 131 -45.28 -31.75 -10.18
C LYS A 131 -44.48 -32.93 -10.74
N ARG A 132 -43.31 -33.22 -10.16
CA ARG A 132 -42.95 -34.49 -9.45
C ARG A 132 -41.49 -34.92 -9.67
N LYS A 133 -41.00 -35.54 -8.60
CA LYS A 133 -40.16 -36.75 -8.51
C LYS A 133 -38.64 -36.61 -8.59
N ILE A 134 -38.08 -36.75 -7.39
CA ILE A 134 -36.86 -37.46 -7.02
C ILE A 134 -36.53 -38.63 -7.94
N GLY A 135 -35.26 -38.68 -8.33
CA GLY A 135 -34.49 -39.91 -8.57
C GLY A 135 -34.26 -40.29 -10.03
N THR A 136 -33.22 -39.72 -10.66
CA THR A 136 -32.59 -40.31 -11.85
C THR A 136 -31.10 -40.00 -11.85
N THR A 137 -30.29 -41.06 -11.79
CA THR A 137 -28.85 -41.07 -12.03
C THR A 137 -28.53 -40.54 -13.42
N ILE A 138 -27.70 -39.51 -13.50
CA ILE A 138 -27.10 -39.06 -14.75
C ILE A 138 -25.61 -38.82 -14.47
N ASN A 139 -24.79 -39.74 -14.93
CA ASN A 139 -23.34 -39.55 -15.02
C ASN A 139 -23.05 -39.18 -16.48
N TYR A 140 -22.98 -37.89 -16.77
CA TYR A 140 -22.30 -37.27 -17.92
C TYR A 140 -22.41 -35.73 -17.77
N ASP A 141 -21.46 -35.14 -17.02
CA ASP A 141 -20.95 -33.74 -17.05
C ASP A 141 -20.31 -33.29 -15.71
N SER A 142 -19.85 -34.24 -14.87
CA SER A 142 -19.33 -33.94 -13.53
C SER A 142 -18.00 -33.17 -13.54
N ASP A 143 -17.21 -33.25 -14.61
CA ASP A 143 -15.85 -32.69 -14.66
C ASP A 143 -15.85 -31.19 -14.99
N ALA A 144 -16.79 -30.75 -15.84
CA ALA A 144 -17.00 -29.34 -16.15
C ALA A 144 -17.62 -28.61 -14.94
N GLU A 145 -18.56 -29.24 -14.24
CA GLU A 145 -19.11 -28.72 -12.98
C GLU A 145 -18.02 -28.62 -11.90
N MET A 146 -17.18 -29.65 -11.72
CA MET A 146 -16.07 -29.64 -10.75
C MET A 146 -15.06 -28.53 -11.08
N THR A 147 -14.70 -28.36 -12.35
CA THR A 147 -13.80 -27.29 -12.80
C THR A 147 -14.40 -25.90 -12.55
N THR A 148 -15.71 -25.72 -12.77
CA THR A 148 -16.44 -24.48 -12.51
C THR A 148 -16.48 -24.16 -11.01
N ILE A 149 -16.75 -25.17 -10.18
CA ILE A 149 -16.73 -25.05 -8.71
C ILE A 149 -15.32 -24.67 -8.22
N ARG A 150 -14.27 -25.29 -8.77
CA ARG A 150 -12.87 -24.99 -8.43
C ARG A 150 -12.52 -23.54 -8.77
N TYR A 151 -12.89 -23.08 -9.97
CA TYR A 151 -12.66 -21.71 -10.40
C TYR A 151 -13.42 -20.69 -9.53
N LEU A 152 -14.71 -20.95 -9.24
CA LEU A 152 -15.52 -20.09 -8.37
C LEU A 152 -14.95 -20.01 -6.95
N THR A 153 -14.51 -21.16 -6.42
CA THR A 153 -13.90 -21.26 -5.09
C THR A 153 -12.59 -20.47 -5.03
N LEU A 154 -11.70 -20.66 -6.00
CA LEU A 154 -10.45 -19.90 -6.08
C LEU A 154 -10.70 -18.40 -6.17
N THR A 155 -11.62 -17.98 -7.04
CA THR A 155 -12.00 -16.57 -7.19
C THR A 155 -12.50 -15.97 -5.86
N THR A 156 -13.37 -16.70 -5.16
CA THR A 156 -13.91 -16.29 -3.86
C THR A 156 -12.82 -16.18 -2.79
N LEU A 157 -11.86 -17.13 -2.75
CA LEU A 157 -10.74 -17.11 -1.81
C LEU A 157 -9.82 -15.90 -2.05
N TYR A 158 -9.48 -15.61 -3.30
CA TYR A 158 -8.69 -14.41 -3.65
C TYR A 158 -9.40 -13.12 -3.27
N GLN A 159 -10.70 -13.02 -3.53
CA GLN A 159 -11.51 -11.86 -3.13
C GLN A 159 -11.52 -11.66 -1.61
N LYS A 160 -11.71 -12.73 -0.83
CA LYS A 160 -11.69 -12.67 0.64
C LYS A 160 -10.31 -12.27 1.18
N MET A 161 -9.24 -12.82 0.61
CA MET A 161 -7.87 -12.44 0.99
C MET A 161 -7.61 -10.94 0.76
N GLY A 162 -8.07 -10.41 -0.38
CA GLY A 162 -8.00 -8.99 -0.68
C GLY A 162 -8.83 -8.14 0.29
N SER A 163 -10.08 -8.52 0.55
CA SER A 163 -10.96 -7.80 1.48
C SER A 163 -10.40 -7.76 2.91
N LEU A 164 -9.86 -8.88 3.41
CA LEU A 164 -9.21 -8.96 4.72
C LEU A 164 -8.00 -8.03 4.81
N THR A 165 -7.15 -8.04 3.77
CA THR A 165 -5.94 -7.20 3.72
C THR A 165 -6.29 -5.72 3.64
N ASN A 166 -7.27 -5.35 2.81
CA ASN A 166 -7.72 -3.96 2.64
C ASN A 166 -8.50 -3.42 3.86
N SER A 167 -8.99 -4.30 4.73
CA SER A 167 -9.65 -3.90 5.97
C SER A 167 -8.69 -3.46 7.08
N LEU A 168 -7.37 -3.64 6.87
CA LEU A 168 -6.34 -3.25 7.82
C LEU A 168 -6.02 -1.76 7.72
N SER A 169 -5.82 -1.13 8.88
CA SER A 169 -5.39 0.25 9.04
C SER A 169 -4.05 0.30 9.77
N SER A 170 -3.27 1.35 9.52
CA SER A 170 -1.98 1.61 10.20
C SER A 170 -2.13 1.72 11.73
N ASN A 171 -3.33 2.05 12.23
CA ASN A 171 -3.62 2.18 13.66
C ASN A 171 -4.18 0.91 14.31
N ASP A 172 -4.24 -0.22 13.59
CA ASP A 172 -4.75 -1.47 14.15
C ASP A 172 -3.87 -2.04 15.26
N HIS A 173 -4.53 -2.67 16.24
CA HIS A 173 -3.83 -3.37 17.32
C HIS A 173 -3.04 -4.57 16.77
N SER A 174 -1.89 -4.86 17.38
CA SER A 174 -0.98 -5.93 16.96
C SER A 174 -1.66 -7.30 16.89
N GLU A 175 -2.58 -7.60 17.81
CA GLU A 175 -3.35 -8.86 17.79
C GLU A 175 -4.23 -9.01 16.54
N ARG A 176 -4.83 -7.91 16.05
CA ARG A 176 -5.64 -7.91 14.82
C ARG A 176 -4.75 -8.17 13.61
N LEU A 177 -3.57 -7.54 13.55
CA LEU A 177 -2.59 -7.77 12.48
C LEU A 177 -2.12 -9.24 12.44
N VAL A 178 -1.80 -9.82 13.60
CA VAL A 178 -1.40 -11.24 13.70
C VAL A 178 -2.54 -12.17 13.27
N SER A 179 -3.77 -11.85 13.65
CA SER A 179 -4.96 -12.64 13.30
C SER A 179 -5.24 -12.61 11.80
N VAL A 180 -5.22 -11.43 11.17
CA VAL A 180 -5.41 -11.31 9.71
C VAL A 180 -4.27 -11.98 8.95
N ALA A 181 -3.02 -11.83 9.39
CA ALA A 181 -1.89 -12.52 8.77
C ALA A 181 -2.02 -14.05 8.87
N ARG A 182 -2.56 -14.59 9.97
CA ARG A 182 -2.86 -16.03 10.10
C ARG A 182 -3.96 -16.46 9.12
N ALA A 183 -5.07 -15.73 9.06
CA ALA A 183 -6.16 -16.03 8.14
C ALA A 183 -5.72 -15.98 6.67
N VAL A 184 -4.89 -15.01 6.28
CA VAL A 184 -4.33 -14.92 4.93
C VAL A 184 -3.45 -16.13 4.60
N ARG A 185 -2.64 -16.62 5.56
CA ARG A 185 -1.86 -17.86 5.37
C ARG A 185 -2.75 -19.08 5.20
N GLU A 186 -3.79 -19.24 6.02
CA GLU A 186 -4.74 -20.36 5.91
C GLU A 186 -5.47 -20.34 4.56
N ILE A 187 -5.88 -19.16 4.07
CA ILE A 187 -6.47 -19.01 2.73
C ILE A 187 -5.46 -19.39 1.64
N ALA A 188 -4.20 -18.97 1.75
CA ALA A 188 -3.16 -19.30 0.79
C ALA A 188 -2.86 -20.82 0.75
N GLU A 189 -2.89 -21.49 1.90
CA GLU A 189 -2.77 -22.95 1.98
C GLU A 189 -3.95 -23.67 1.33
N ALA A 190 -5.18 -23.20 1.54
CA ALA A 190 -6.36 -23.74 0.87
C ALA A 190 -6.29 -23.59 -0.66
N VAL A 191 -5.81 -22.44 -1.14
CA VAL A 191 -5.56 -22.20 -2.58
C VAL A 191 -4.51 -23.17 -3.14
N ARG A 192 -3.44 -23.46 -2.38
CA ARG A 192 -2.41 -24.43 -2.80
C ARG A 192 -3.00 -25.82 -2.96
N ILE A 193 -3.81 -26.28 -2.00
CA ILE A 193 -4.45 -27.60 -2.05
C ILE A 193 -5.38 -27.70 -3.28
N LEU A 194 -6.19 -26.67 -3.53
CA LEU A 194 -7.11 -26.63 -4.69
C LEU A 194 -6.39 -26.59 -6.05
N LYS A 195 -5.12 -26.16 -6.09
CA LYS A 195 -4.30 -26.16 -7.30
C LYS A 195 -3.65 -27.53 -7.56
N GLU A 196 -3.39 -28.29 -6.51
CA GLU A 196 -2.80 -29.63 -6.57
C GLU A 196 -3.83 -30.73 -6.83
N SER A 197 -5.13 -30.44 -6.65
CA SER A 197 -6.28 -31.30 -7.00
C SER A 197 -6.79 -31.08 -8.42
#